data_AF-A0A3T1TD51-F1
#
_entry.id   AF-A0A3T1TD51-F1
#
_cell.length_a   1.000
_cell.length_b   1.000
_cell.length_c   1.000
_cell.angle_alpha   90.00
_cell.angle_beta   90.00
_cell.angle_gamma   90.00
#
_symmetry.space_group_name_H-M   'P 1'
#
loop_
_entity.id
_entity.type
_entity.pdbx_description
1 polymer ?
#
loop_
_entity_poly.entity_id
_entity_poly.type
_entity_poly.pdbx_seq_one_letter_code
_entity_poly.pdbx_strand_id
1 'polypeptide(L)'
;TSLNAGNNELTEIENMHTFPSLQTLNLSSNDLTNMVMNQATAEKFPLLRTMDIRSNNLIKIDIQNQSKLATIICDTGSSSELIEVTLKNLPELIAASNGSNQVKDDIAFLST
;
A
#
# COMPACT_ATOMS: atom_id res chain seq x y z
N THR A 1 -6.41 1.09 -15.52
CA THR A 1 -5.04 0.72 -15.95
C THR A 1 -4.27 0.17 -14.78
N SER A 2 -3.42 -0.83 -15.00
CA SER A 2 -2.71 -1.53 -13.92
C SER A 2 -1.20 -1.57 -14.19
N LEU A 3 -0.41 -1.42 -13.13
CA LEU A 3 1.05 -1.57 -13.15
C LEU A 3 1.39 -2.70 -12.19
N ASN A 4 2.09 -3.72 -12.71
CA ASN A 4 2.60 -4.82 -11.90
C ASN A 4 4.12 -4.71 -11.83
N ALA A 5 4.61 -4.40 -10.64
CA ALA A 5 6.02 -4.35 -10.28
C ALA A 5 6.31 -5.33 -9.11
N GLY A 6 5.45 -6.32 -8.90
CA GLY A 6 5.67 -7.35 -7.88
C GLY A 6 6.70 -8.39 -8.30
N ASN A 7 7.26 -9.11 -7.33
CA ASN A 7 8.33 -10.10 -7.50
C ASN A 7 9.61 -9.49 -8.10
N ASN A 8 10.09 -8.40 -7.51
CA ASN A 8 11.38 -7.79 -7.83
C ASN A 8 12.16 -7.55 -6.52
N GLU A 9 13.21 -6.75 -6.59
CA GLU A 9 14.07 -6.35 -5.45
C GLU A 9 13.91 -4.84 -5.19
N LEU A 10 12.70 -4.30 -5.35
CA LEU A 10 12.46 -2.87 -5.15
C LEU A 10 12.61 -2.52 -3.67
N THR A 11 13.54 -1.61 -3.36
CA THR A 11 13.74 -1.09 -2.00
C THR A 11 13.01 0.23 -1.74
N GLU A 12 12.62 0.92 -2.82
CA GLU A 12 11.93 2.20 -2.79
C GLU A 12 11.05 2.38 -4.02
N ILE A 13 10.14 3.37 -3.95
CA ILE A 13 9.31 3.74 -5.08
C ILE A 13 9.45 5.23 -5.34
N GLU A 14 10.36 5.57 -6.23
CA GLU A 14 10.58 6.93 -6.68
C GLU A 14 9.87 7.22 -8.00
N ASN A 15 9.87 8.49 -8.42
CA ASN A 15 9.51 8.89 -9.78
C ASN A 15 8.11 8.47 -10.28
N MET A 16 7.15 8.35 -9.36
CA MET A 16 5.73 8.07 -9.59
C MET A 16 4.98 9.06 -10.54
N HIS A 17 5.67 10.03 -11.15
CA HIS A 17 5.11 11.24 -11.79
C HIS A 17 4.36 11.02 -13.12
N THR A 18 4.08 9.79 -13.55
CA THR A 18 3.78 9.51 -14.97
C THR A 18 2.57 8.62 -15.23
N PHE A 19 1.78 8.24 -14.22
CA PHE A 19 0.63 7.35 -14.43
C PHE A 19 -0.73 7.95 -14.01
N PRO A 20 -1.20 9.02 -14.68
CA PRO A 20 -2.44 9.72 -14.30
C PRO A 20 -3.70 8.84 -14.42
N SER A 21 -3.62 7.75 -15.17
CA SER A 21 -4.74 6.79 -15.35
C SER A 21 -4.57 5.48 -14.57
N LEU A 22 -3.53 5.37 -13.73
CA LEU A 22 -3.30 4.16 -12.94
C LEU A 22 -4.40 3.97 -11.91
N GLN A 23 -4.95 2.77 -11.88
CA GLN A 23 -6.02 2.37 -10.95
C GLN A 23 -5.57 1.23 -10.04
N THR A 24 -4.61 0.41 -10.48
CA THR A 24 -4.08 -0.70 -9.70
C THR A 24 -2.55 -0.67 -9.73
N LEU A 25 -1.94 -0.72 -8.54
CA LEU A 25 -0.49 -0.82 -8.38
C LEU A 25 -0.17 -2.07 -7.56
N ASN A 26 0.55 -3.02 -8.17
CA ASN A 26 1.05 -4.20 -7.46
C ASN A 26 2.57 -4.06 -7.23
N LEU A 27 2.96 -4.08 -5.97
CA LEU A 27 4.33 -4.01 -5.45
C LEU A 27 4.63 -5.19 -4.52
N SER A 28 3.80 -6.23 -4.55
CA SER A 28 3.97 -7.39 -3.67
C SER A 28 5.27 -8.13 -3.95
N SER A 29 5.84 -8.79 -2.94
CA SER A 29 7.09 -9.56 -3.06
C SER A 29 8.25 -8.68 -3.57
N ASN A 30 8.63 -7.70 -2.74
CA ASN A 30 9.76 -6.79 -2.94
C ASN A 30 10.48 -6.59 -1.59
N ASP A 31 11.45 -5.69 -1.55
CA ASP A 31 12.24 -5.37 -0.35
C ASP A 31 11.89 -4.00 0.26
N LEU A 32 10.65 -3.53 0.06
CA LEU A 32 10.20 -2.25 0.59
C LEU A 32 10.17 -2.31 2.12
N THR A 33 10.79 -1.31 2.74
CA THR A 33 10.77 -1.14 4.21
C THR A 33 9.73 -0.12 4.67
N ASN A 34 9.36 0.81 3.78
CA ASN A 34 8.44 1.89 4.08
C ASN A 34 7.46 2.06 2.92
N MET A 35 6.18 2.26 3.24
CA MET A 35 5.21 2.72 2.26
C MET A 35 4.61 4.05 2.69
N VAL A 36 5.01 5.14 2.03
CA VAL A 36 4.56 6.50 2.35
C VAL A 36 3.84 7.12 1.15
N MET A 37 2.56 7.43 1.33
CA MET A 37 1.76 8.17 0.37
C MET A 37 1.09 9.36 1.05
N ASN A 38 1.33 10.56 0.53
CA ASN A 38 0.77 11.81 1.03
C ASN A 38 0.05 12.59 -0.09
N GLN A 39 -0.32 13.85 0.16
CA GLN A 39 -0.97 14.72 -0.82
C GLN A 39 -0.20 14.80 -2.16
N ALA A 40 1.13 14.93 -2.12
CA ALA A 40 1.94 15.01 -3.33
C ALA A 40 1.94 13.69 -4.13
N THR A 41 1.81 12.54 -3.47
CA THR A 41 1.62 11.25 -4.18
C THR A 41 0.20 11.09 -4.72
N ALA A 42 -0.81 11.61 -4.00
CA ALA A 42 -2.20 11.55 -4.45
C ALA A 42 -2.41 12.33 -5.75
N GLU A 43 -1.70 13.44 -5.95
CA GLU A 43 -1.70 14.21 -7.20
C GLU A 43 -1.11 13.45 -8.39
N LYS A 44 -0.16 12.54 -8.13
CA LYS A 44 0.46 11.68 -9.17
C LYS A 44 -0.39 10.45 -9.47
N PHE A 45 -1.18 10.01 -8.49
CA PHE A 45 -2.08 8.87 -8.56
C PHE A 45 -3.55 9.25 -8.32
N PRO A 46 -4.10 10.19 -9.11
CA PRO A 46 -5.43 10.74 -8.83
C PRO A 46 -6.54 9.69 -8.95
N LEU A 47 -6.28 8.58 -9.64
CA LEU A 47 -7.26 7.52 -9.92
C LEU A 47 -6.91 6.17 -9.28
N LEU A 48 -5.88 6.09 -8.42
CA LEU A 48 -5.47 4.83 -7.83
C LEU A 48 -6.54 4.32 -6.86
N ARG A 49 -7.01 3.09 -7.12
CA ARG A 49 -8.09 2.42 -6.39
C ARG A 49 -7.62 1.24 -5.57
N THR A 50 -6.62 0.53 -6.05
CA THR A 50 -6.11 -0.69 -5.42
C THR A 50 -4.60 -0.67 -5.36
N MET A 51 -4.07 -1.02 -4.21
CA MET A 51 -2.64 -1.20 -3.99
C MET A 51 -2.38 -2.53 -3.31
N ASP A 52 -1.39 -3.29 -3.80
CA ASP A 52 -0.88 -4.50 -3.14
C ASP A 52 0.59 -4.30 -2.78
N ILE A 53 0.92 -4.34 -1.49
CA ILE A 53 2.25 -4.18 -0.91
C ILE A 53 2.65 -5.37 -0.02
N ARG A 54 1.97 -6.52 -0.18
CA ARG A 54 2.25 -7.74 0.58
C ARG A 54 3.65 -8.29 0.36
N SER A 55 4.10 -9.14 1.27
CA SER A 55 5.38 -9.85 1.19
C SER A 55 6.55 -8.88 0.96
N ASN A 56 6.54 -7.78 1.69
CA ASN A 56 7.64 -6.84 1.80
C ASN A 56 8.20 -6.86 3.23
N ASN A 57 9.25 -6.09 3.51
CA ASN A 57 9.85 -5.98 4.83
C ASN A 57 9.40 -4.70 5.55
N LEU A 58 8.10 -4.39 5.47
CA LEU A 58 7.55 -3.12 5.92
C LEU A 58 7.68 -2.95 7.44
N ILE A 59 8.27 -1.83 7.86
CA ILE A 59 8.29 -1.35 9.25
C ILE A 59 7.35 -0.15 9.45
N LYS A 60 6.93 0.50 8.36
CA LYS A 60 6.04 1.65 8.36
C LYS A 60 5.10 1.65 7.15
N ILE A 61 3.83 1.89 7.41
CA ILE A 61 2.80 2.19 6.42
C ILE A 61 2.16 3.53 6.79
N ASP A 62 2.28 4.52 5.92
CA ASP A 62 1.72 5.85 6.11
C ASP A 62 1.04 6.32 4.82
N ILE A 63 -0.26 6.09 4.73
CA ILE A 63 -1.07 6.34 3.53
C ILE A 63 -2.14 7.37 3.89
N GLN A 64 -1.98 8.57 3.33
CA GLN A 64 -2.82 9.72 3.62
C GLN A 64 -3.25 10.49 2.37
N ASN A 65 -4.53 10.89 2.35
CA ASN A 65 -5.13 11.77 1.35
C ASN A 65 -5.33 11.14 -0.05
N GLN A 66 -5.48 9.83 -0.16
CA GLN A 66 -5.80 9.15 -1.42
C GLN A 66 -7.32 9.04 -1.55
N SER A 67 -7.93 10.04 -2.19
CA SER A 67 -9.39 10.19 -2.30
C SER A 67 -10.11 9.03 -3.01
N LYS A 68 -9.39 8.27 -3.85
CA LYS A 68 -9.92 7.15 -4.63
C LYS A 68 -9.44 5.77 -4.19
N LEU A 69 -8.52 5.69 -3.23
CA LEU A 69 -7.95 4.43 -2.80
C LEU A 69 -9.01 3.68 -1.98
N ALA A 70 -9.47 2.56 -2.53
CA ALA A 70 -10.55 1.77 -1.98
C ALA A 70 -10.07 0.47 -1.33
N THR A 71 -8.92 -0.05 -1.78
CA THR A 71 -8.38 -1.32 -1.29
C THR A 71 -6.87 -1.23 -1.11
N ILE A 72 -6.42 -1.59 0.08
CA ILE A 72 -5.01 -1.79 0.40
C ILE A 72 -4.83 -3.27 0.74
N ILE A 73 -3.97 -3.95 0.01
CA ILE A 73 -3.59 -5.32 0.31
C ILE A 73 -2.20 -5.30 0.92
N CYS A 74 -2.08 -5.63 2.20
CA CYS A 74 -0.84 -5.52 2.96
C CYS A 74 -0.75 -6.60 4.04
N ASP A 75 0.47 -7.05 4.30
CA ASP A 75 0.84 -7.91 5.41
C ASP A 75 2.12 -7.37 6.04
N THR A 76 2.54 -7.93 7.17
CA THR A 76 3.85 -7.64 7.75
C THR A 76 5.00 -8.34 7.03
N GLY A 77 4.70 -9.20 6.04
CA GLY A 77 5.66 -10.11 5.43
C GLY A 77 6.48 -10.85 6.49
N SER A 78 7.80 -10.79 6.34
CA SER A 78 8.74 -11.38 7.32
C SER A 78 9.11 -10.43 8.47
N SER A 79 8.58 -9.20 8.47
CA SER A 79 8.92 -8.15 9.43
C SER A 79 8.12 -8.32 10.72
N SER A 80 8.76 -8.78 11.79
CA SER A 80 8.17 -8.76 13.15
C SER A 80 8.13 -7.36 13.79
N GLU A 81 8.48 -6.32 13.04
CA GLU A 81 8.84 -4.99 13.55
C GLU A 81 8.00 -3.86 12.94
N LEU A 82 6.77 -4.13 12.48
CA LEU A 82 5.86 -3.05 12.04
C LEU A 82 5.58 -2.11 13.23
N ILE A 83 6.12 -0.90 13.16
CA ILE A 83 6.07 0.09 14.26
C ILE A 83 4.96 1.12 14.03
N GLU A 84 4.64 1.44 12.77
CA GLU A 84 3.69 2.49 12.43
C GLU A 84 2.74 2.07 11.31
N VAL A 85 1.44 2.25 11.57
CA VAL A 85 0.37 2.20 10.57
C VAL A 85 -0.49 3.45 10.69
N THR A 86 -0.41 4.31 9.69
CA THR A 86 -1.22 5.53 9.57
C THR A 86 -2.05 5.43 8.29
N LEU A 87 -3.37 5.32 8.44
CA LEU A 87 -4.32 5.41 7.34
C LEU A 87 -5.25 6.60 7.59
N LYS A 88 -5.14 7.66 6.80
CA LYS A 88 -5.85 8.93 7.08
C LYS A 88 -6.44 9.56 5.83
N ASN A 89 -7.64 10.14 5.94
CA ASN A 89 -8.29 10.83 4.82
C ASN A 89 -8.42 9.95 3.56
N LEU A 90 -8.90 8.71 3.76
CA LEU A 90 -9.15 7.71 2.71
C LEU A 90 -10.66 7.45 2.58
N PRO A 91 -11.44 8.40 2.04
CA PRO A 91 -12.91 8.36 2.10
C PRO A 91 -13.55 7.20 1.34
N GLU A 92 -12.83 6.59 0.38
CA GLU A 92 -13.31 5.43 -0.39
C GLU A 92 -12.76 4.08 0.14
N LEU A 93 -11.94 4.07 1.20
CA LEU A 93 -11.32 2.84 1.71
C LEU A 93 -12.37 1.91 2.34
N ILE A 94 -12.55 0.75 1.73
CA ILE A 94 -13.49 -0.29 2.17
C ILE A 94 -12.78 -1.55 2.67
N ALA A 95 -11.52 -1.74 2.30
CA ALA A 95 -10.75 -2.91 2.67
C ALA A 95 -9.28 -2.56 2.84
N ALA A 96 -8.74 -2.98 3.97
CA ALA A 96 -7.31 -3.06 4.21
C ALA A 96 -7.05 -4.46 4.82
N SER A 97 -6.31 -5.34 4.14
CA SER A 97 -6.19 -6.78 4.51
C SER A 97 -4.99 -7.45 3.83
N ASN A 98 -4.58 -8.65 4.25
CA ASN A 98 -3.57 -9.44 3.52
C ASN A 98 -4.10 -10.24 2.31
N GLY A 99 -5.36 -10.06 1.91
CA GLY A 99 -5.95 -10.75 0.76
C GLY A 99 -6.35 -12.22 0.97
N SER A 100 -6.11 -12.83 2.15
CA SER A 100 -6.63 -14.15 2.52
C SER A 100 -6.54 -14.44 4.02
N ASN A 101 -7.67 -14.72 4.68
CA ASN A 101 -7.82 -15.01 6.12
C ASN A 101 -6.96 -16.19 6.65
N GLN A 102 -5.66 -16.00 6.85
CA GLN A 102 -4.88 -16.75 7.83
C GLN A 102 -4.06 -15.77 8.68
N VAL A 103 -4.51 -15.64 9.92
CA VAL A 103 -4.29 -14.57 10.92
C VAL A 103 -2.82 -14.41 11.38
N LYS A 104 -1.83 -14.97 10.68
CA LYS A 104 -0.45 -14.97 11.19
C LYS A 104 0.31 -13.66 10.90
N ASP A 105 0.05 -13.03 9.75
CA ASP A 105 0.79 -11.86 9.26
C ASP A 105 -0.15 -10.71 8.80
N ASP A 106 -1.41 -10.74 9.28
CA ASP A 106 -2.43 -9.74 8.98
C ASP A 106 -2.17 -8.42 9.73
N ILE A 107 -2.25 -7.29 9.01
CA ILE A 107 -2.41 -5.99 9.66
C ILE A 107 -3.89 -5.86 10.01
N ALA A 108 -4.23 -6.17 11.27
CA ALA A 108 -5.60 -6.05 11.76
C ALA A 108 -5.98 -4.56 11.91
N PHE A 109 -6.84 -4.06 11.03
CA PHE A 109 -7.41 -2.71 11.15
C PHE A 109 -8.59 -2.75 12.11
N LEU A 110 -8.35 -2.41 13.38
CA LEU A 110 -9.42 -2.19 14.34
C LEU A 110 -10.12 -0.87 13.98
N SER A 111 -11.40 -0.92 13.59
CA SER A 111 -12.23 0.27 13.50
C SER A 111 -12.46 0.80 14.92
N THR A 112 -11.90 1.96 15.25
CA THR A 112 -12.32 2.76 16.41
C THR A 112 -13.49 3.65 16.03
#